data_AF-A0AAE8Q988-F1
#
_entry.id   AF-A0AAE8Q988-F1
#
_cell.length_a   1.000
_cell.length_b   1.000
_cell.length_c   1.000
_cell.angle_alpha   90.00
_cell.angle_beta   90.00
_cell.angle_gamma   90.00
#
_symmetry.space_group_name_H-M   'P 1'
#
loop_
_entity.id
_entity.type
_entity.pdbx_description
1 polymer ?
#
loop_
_entity_poly.entity_id
_entity_poly.type
_entity_poly.pdbx_seq_one_letter_code
_entity_poly.pdbx_strand_id
1 'polypeptide(L)'
;MLKFLLALSMGVFCVSPLQAGDITPVTKSCEPGAKQAQCERWVQDIKKAVELAYKGDHGAQVTVAFCLSTGCHGAVAIDKVASCSWHLVIANSGSTTVLDSSNTRNTCRPMTASEKDEARALASDLVQKIYKRPLVKTDQM
;
A
#
# COMPACT_ATOMS: atom_id res chain seq x y z
N MET A 1 52.66 23.24 -28.30
CA MET A 1 51.35 23.88 -28.07
C MET A 1 50.26 22.87 -28.41
N LEU A 2 49.71 22.15 -27.43
CA LEU A 2 48.49 21.38 -27.62
C LEU A 2 47.75 21.31 -26.27
N LYS A 3 46.70 22.12 -26.13
CA LYS A 3 45.82 22.16 -24.96
C LYS A 3 44.69 21.15 -25.19
N PHE A 4 44.67 20.05 -24.45
CA PHE A 4 43.53 19.15 -24.38
C PHE A 4 42.46 19.77 -23.46
N LEU A 5 41.32 20.18 -24.03
CA LEU A 5 40.15 20.59 -23.28
C LEU A 5 39.30 19.34 -23.00
N LEU A 6 39.26 18.91 -21.74
CA LEU A 6 38.36 17.88 -21.23
C LEU A 6 36.97 18.50 -21.04
N ALA A 7 36.04 18.20 -21.96
CA ALA A 7 34.62 18.47 -21.75
C ALA A 7 34.00 17.31 -20.94
N LEU A 8 33.80 17.54 -19.65
CA LEU A 8 33.00 16.65 -18.79
C LEU A 8 31.51 16.90 -19.09
N SER A 9 30.89 16.05 -19.91
CA SER A 9 29.43 16.03 -20.04
C SER A 9 28.83 15.37 -18.79
N MET A 10 28.38 16.19 -17.83
CA MET A 10 27.51 15.68 -16.77
C MET A 10 26.12 15.42 -17.36
N GLY A 11 25.88 14.17 -17.77
CA GLY A 11 24.55 13.69 -18.10
C GLY A 11 23.71 13.70 -16.83
N VAL A 12 22.80 14.68 -16.71
CA VAL A 12 21.75 14.68 -15.69
C VAL A 12 20.79 13.57 -16.05
N PHE A 13 20.94 12.40 -15.44
CA PHE A 13 19.88 11.40 -15.41
C PHE A 13 18.77 11.97 -14.54
N CYS A 14 17.78 12.60 -15.17
CA CYS A 14 16.48 12.84 -14.55
C CYS A 14 15.86 11.45 -14.28
N VAL A 15 16.20 10.85 -13.15
CA VAL A 15 15.46 9.69 -12.64
C VAL A 15 14.07 10.24 -12.34
N SER A 16 13.13 9.95 -13.22
CA SER A 16 11.73 10.26 -12.95
C SER A 16 11.39 9.62 -11.60
N PRO A 17 10.75 10.33 -10.65
CA PRO A 17 10.25 9.66 -9.46
C PRO A 17 9.37 8.52 -9.98
N LEU A 18 9.73 7.29 -9.61
CA LEU A 18 8.92 6.11 -9.85
C LEU A 18 7.61 6.41 -9.13
N GLN A 19 6.60 6.94 -9.83
CA GLN A 19 5.25 7.00 -9.29
C GLN A 19 4.86 5.55 -9.11
N ALA A 20 4.86 5.07 -7.86
CA ALA A 20 4.36 3.75 -7.61
C ALA A 20 2.88 3.78 -8.00
N GLY A 21 2.52 2.92 -8.96
CA GLY A 21 1.15 2.84 -9.46
C GLY A 21 0.17 2.50 -8.34
N ASP A 22 -1.11 2.61 -8.66
CA ASP A 22 -2.17 2.25 -7.70
C ASP A 22 -2.00 0.82 -7.18
N ILE A 23 -2.01 0.67 -5.86
CA ILE A 23 -2.18 -0.64 -5.21
C ILE A 23 -3.56 -1.17 -5.61
N THR A 24 -3.56 -2.19 -6.46
CA THR A 24 -4.74 -2.92 -6.87
C THR A 24 -4.61 -4.36 -6.38
N PRO A 25 -5.31 -4.75 -5.29
CA PRO A 25 -5.27 -6.13 -4.80
C PRO A 25 -5.57 -7.13 -5.90
N VAL A 26 -4.68 -8.11 -6.09
CA VAL A 26 -4.85 -9.15 -7.11
C VAL A 26 -5.91 -10.14 -6.63
N THR A 27 -7.09 -10.09 -7.25
CA THR A 27 -8.15 -11.06 -6.97
C THR A 27 -7.84 -12.42 -7.56
N LYS A 28 -8.23 -13.49 -6.88
CA LYS A 28 -8.05 -14.88 -7.32
C LYS A 28 -9.38 -15.50 -7.75
N SER A 29 -9.28 -16.57 -8.54
CA SER A 29 -10.41 -17.48 -8.76
C SER A 29 -10.74 -18.23 -7.46
N CYS A 30 -12.03 -18.39 -7.18
CA CYS A 30 -12.49 -19.09 -5.99
C CYS A 30 -12.58 -20.60 -6.26
N GLU A 31 -11.92 -21.39 -5.43
CA GLU A 31 -11.96 -22.86 -5.53
C GLU A 31 -13.37 -23.39 -5.20
N PRO A 32 -13.84 -24.43 -5.93
CA PRO A 32 -15.12 -25.07 -5.64
C PRO A 32 -15.18 -25.65 -4.23
N GLY A 33 -16.34 -25.51 -3.59
CA GLY A 33 -16.62 -26.14 -2.29
C GLY A 33 -17.34 -25.24 -1.30
N ALA A 34 -17.33 -25.63 -0.03
CA ALA A 34 -18.17 -25.00 1.02
C ALA A 34 -17.90 -23.50 1.26
N LYS A 35 -16.72 -22.99 0.87
CA LYS A 35 -16.35 -21.57 1.04
C LYS A 35 -16.43 -20.76 -0.26
N GLN A 36 -16.80 -21.37 -1.38
CA GLN A 36 -16.78 -20.73 -2.70
C GLN A 36 -17.62 -19.44 -2.70
N ALA A 37 -18.88 -19.51 -2.26
CA ALA A 37 -19.77 -18.35 -2.22
C ALA A 37 -19.26 -17.20 -1.32
N GLN A 38 -18.54 -17.54 -0.24
CA GLN A 38 -17.91 -16.54 0.62
C GLN A 38 -16.72 -15.86 -0.08
N CYS A 39 -15.88 -16.65 -0.75
CA CYS A 39 -14.77 -16.12 -1.55
C CYS A 39 -15.29 -15.21 -2.68
N GLU A 40 -16.32 -15.64 -3.42
CA GLU A 40 -16.88 -14.87 -4.53
C GLU A 40 -17.46 -13.53 -4.06
N ARG A 41 -18.12 -13.51 -2.89
CA ARG A 41 -18.56 -12.27 -2.25
C ARG A 41 -17.38 -11.35 -1.95
N TRP A 42 -16.31 -11.89 -1.35
CA TRP A 42 -15.11 -11.10 -1.06
C TRP A 42 -14.40 -10.57 -2.31
N VAL A 43 -14.44 -11.29 -3.44
CA VAL A 43 -13.92 -10.79 -4.73
C VAL A 43 -14.68 -9.55 -5.21
N GLN A 44 -15.99 -9.45 -4.94
CA GLN A 44 -16.77 -8.26 -5.28
C GLN A 44 -16.57 -7.15 -4.25
N ASP A 45 -16.61 -7.50 -2.96
CA ASP A 45 -16.48 -6.54 -1.87
C ASP A 45 -15.13 -5.81 -1.91
N ILE A 46 -14.04 -6.52 -2.22
CA ILE A 46 -12.71 -5.88 -2.31
C ILE A 46 -12.63 -4.88 -3.45
N LYS A 47 -13.27 -5.13 -4.61
CA LYS A 47 -13.27 -4.16 -5.73
C LYS A 47 -13.93 -2.85 -5.32
N LYS A 48 -15.09 -2.95 -4.68
CA LYS A 48 -15.81 -1.79 -4.13
C LYS A 48 -15.00 -1.10 -3.04
N ALA A 49 -14.37 -1.87 -2.14
CA ALA A 49 -13.55 -1.31 -1.07
C ALA A 49 -12.35 -0.55 -1.62
N VAL A 50 -11.69 -1.03 -2.67
CA VAL A 50 -10.56 -0.32 -3.29
C VAL A 50 -11.01 1.05 -3.81
N GLU A 51 -12.12 1.12 -4.55
CA GLU A 51 -12.64 2.40 -5.07
C GLU A 51 -12.96 3.40 -3.95
N LEU A 52 -13.53 2.94 -2.84
CA LEU A 52 -13.85 3.78 -1.68
C LEU A 52 -12.61 4.16 -0.87
N ALA A 53 -11.64 3.24 -0.75
CA ALA A 53 -10.40 3.48 -0.02
C ALA A 53 -9.60 4.64 -0.64
N TYR A 54 -9.54 4.70 -1.98
CA TYR A 54 -8.96 5.82 -2.73
C TYR A 54 -9.73 7.15 -2.59
N LYS A 55 -10.98 7.10 -2.15
CA LYS A 55 -11.78 8.30 -1.81
C LYS A 55 -11.65 8.72 -0.35
N GLY A 56 -10.82 8.03 0.44
CA GLY A 56 -10.59 8.36 1.85
C GLY A 56 -11.54 7.66 2.82
N ASP A 57 -12.35 6.69 2.38
CA ASP A 57 -13.24 5.95 3.28
C ASP A 57 -12.42 5.05 4.22
N HIS A 58 -12.47 5.33 5.52
CA HIS A 58 -11.67 4.62 6.54
C HIS A 58 -12.01 3.13 6.61
N GLY A 59 -13.29 2.75 6.60
CA GLY A 59 -13.71 1.35 6.67
C GLY A 59 -13.26 0.55 5.44
N ALA A 60 -13.30 1.17 4.27
CA ALA A 60 -12.80 0.61 3.04
C ALA A 60 -11.28 0.44 3.06
N GLN A 61 -10.52 1.42 3.56
CA GLN A 61 -9.07 1.31 3.76
C GLN A 61 -8.72 0.15 4.69
N VAL A 62 -9.44 0.00 5.81
CA VAL A 62 -9.28 -1.13 6.73
C VAL A 62 -9.56 -2.46 6.04
N THR A 63 -10.62 -2.53 5.22
CA THR A 63 -10.97 -3.73 4.44
C THR A 63 -9.86 -4.11 3.46
N VAL A 64 -9.31 -3.14 2.72
CA VAL A 64 -8.22 -3.37 1.78
C VAL A 64 -6.97 -3.86 2.51
N ALA A 65 -6.56 -3.19 3.60
CA ALA A 65 -5.42 -3.60 4.40
C ALA A 65 -5.59 -5.03 4.94
N PHE A 66 -6.79 -5.35 5.45
CA PHE A 66 -7.12 -6.67 5.97
C PHE A 66 -7.05 -7.77 4.88
N CYS A 67 -7.62 -7.53 3.70
CA CYS A 67 -7.61 -8.52 2.61
C CYS A 67 -6.20 -8.76 2.07
N LEU A 68 -5.39 -7.72 1.94
CA LEU A 68 -3.98 -7.87 1.54
C LEU A 68 -3.17 -8.65 2.59
N SER A 69 -3.58 -8.61 3.86
CA SER A 69 -2.93 -9.39 4.93
C SER A 69 -3.40 -10.84 5.00
N THR A 70 -4.68 -11.11 4.80
CA THR A 70 -5.30 -12.42 5.11
C THR A 70 -5.70 -13.22 3.88
N GLY A 71 -5.71 -12.59 2.71
CA GLY A 71 -6.22 -13.15 1.47
C GLY A 71 -7.74 -13.24 1.39
N CYS A 72 -8.48 -12.70 2.37
CA CYS A 72 -9.96 -12.66 2.39
C CYS A 72 -10.62 -13.96 1.93
N HIS A 73 -10.33 -15.05 2.63
CA HIS A 73 -10.85 -16.39 2.35
C HIS A 73 -10.48 -16.93 0.96
N GLY A 74 -9.31 -16.55 0.45
CA GLY A 74 -8.81 -16.97 -0.86
C GLY A 74 -9.20 -16.04 -2.00
N ALA A 75 -9.97 -14.98 -1.74
CA ALA A 75 -10.39 -14.02 -2.76
C ALA A 75 -9.24 -13.15 -3.28
N VAL A 76 -8.19 -12.93 -2.47
CA VAL A 76 -7.11 -11.96 -2.76
C VAL A 76 -5.75 -12.62 -2.53
N ALA A 77 -4.76 -12.29 -3.38
CA ALA A 77 -3.37 -12.63 -3.12
C ALA A 77 -2.84 -11.83 -1.92
N ILE A 78 -2.19 -12.52 -0.99
CA ILE A 78 -1.58 -11.87 0.16
C ILE A 78 -0.39 -11.05 -0.32
N ASP A 79 -0.40 -9.77 0.04
CA ASP A 79 0.68 -8.82 -0.18
C ASP A 79 0.85 -8.02 1.12
N LYS A 80 1.82 -8.43 1.92
CA LYS A 80 2.04 -7.85 3.25
C LYS A 80 2.55 -6.43 3.15
N VAL A 81 3.42 -6.13 2.19
CA VAL A 81 3.98 -4.78 2.00
C VAL A 81 2.84 -3.81 1.70
N ALA A 82 1.99 -4.14 0.72
CA ALA A 82 0.81 -3.33 0.41
C ALA A 82 -0.17 -3.21 1.57
N SER A 83 -0.37 -4.28 2.35
CA SER A 83 -1.18 -4.25 3.57
C SER A 83 -0.63 -3.25 4.60
N CYS A 84 0.68 -3.28 4.87
CA CYS A 84 1.32 -2.31 5.75
C CYS A 84 1.20 -0.88 5.20
N SER A 85 1.34 -0.67 3.89
CA SER A 85 1.13 0.65 3.27
C SER A 85 -0.25 1.21 3.56
N TRP A 86 -1.31 0.42 3.42
CA TRP A 86 -2.66 0.86 3.75
C TRP A 86 -2.86 1.12 5.24
N HIS A 87 -2.21 0.36 6.13
CA HIS A 87 -2.20 0.67 7.56
C HIS A 87 -1.54 2.02 7.88
N LEU A 88 -0.47 2.39 7.17
CA LEU A 88 0.16 3.71 7.30
C LEU A 88 -0.74 4.84 6.76
N VAL A 89 -1.49 4.59 5.68
CA VAL A 89 -2.53 5.51 5.17
C VAL A 89 -3.62 5.72 6.22
N ILE A 90 -4.12 4.64 6.84
CA ILE A 90 -5.13 4.71 7.91
C ILE A 90 -4.59 5.50 9.09
N ALA A 91 -3.36 5.25 9.53
CA ALA A 91 -2.72 6.01 10.61
C ALA A 91 -2.60 7.51 10.29
N ASN A 92 -2.57 7.86 9.01
CA ASN A 92 -2.55 9.22 8.48
C ASN A 92 -3.94 9.75 8.07
N SER A 93 -5.04 9.05 8.36
CA SER A 93 -6.39 9.51 7.96
C SER A 93 -6.89 10.70 8.78
N GLY A 94 -6.35 10.92 9.98
CA GLY A 94 -6.91 11.87 10.95
C GLY A 94 -8.08 11.30 11.76
N SER A 95 -8.53 10.08 11.46
CA SER A 95 -9.59 9.35 12.17
C SER A 95 -9.09 8.01 12.75
N THR A 96 -7.79 7.91 13.02
CA THR A 96 -7.14 6.68 13.49
C THR A 96 -7.69 6.20 14.83
N THR A 97 -8.01 4.91 14.92
CA THR A 97 -8.44 4.25 16.15
C THR A 97 -7.28 3.55 16.88
N VAL A 98 -7.53 3.13 18.13
CA VAL A 98 -6.58 2.29 18.90
C VAL A 98 -6.34 0.94 18.21
N LEU A 99 -7.39 0.39 17.58
CA LEU A 99 -7.29 -0.86 16.84
C LEU A 99 -6.42 -0.69 15.58
N ASP A 100 -6.56 0.42 14.87
CA ASP A 100 -5.72 0.73 13.70
C ASP A 100 -4.25 0.78 14.07
N SER A 101 -3.91 1.48 15.15
CA SER A 101 -2.52 1.54 15.63
C SER A 101 -1.96 0.16 15.97
N SER A 102 -2.79 -0.74 16.52
CA SER A 102 -2.39 -2.11 16.84
C SER A 102 -2.21 -2.95 15.57
N ASN A 103 -3.09 -2.79 14.59
CA ASN A 103 -3.00 -3.48 13.31
C ASN A 103 -1.77 -3.03 12.51
N THR A 104 -1.46 -1.72 12.49
CA THR A 104 -0.22 -1.19 11.90
C THR A 104 1.00 -1.88 12.49
N ARG A 105 1.13 -1.90 13.83
CA ARG A 105 2.27 -2.56 14.49
C ARG A 105 2.34 -4.04 14.17
N ASN A 106 1.22 -4.76 14.25
CA ASN A 106 1.20 -6.21 14.06
C ASN A 106 1.53 -6.61 12.61
N THR A 107 1.06 -5.83 11.64
CA THR A 107 1.33 -6.09 10.22
C THR A 107 2.73 -5.65 9.80
N CYS A 108 3.17 -4.47 10.23
CA CYS A 108 4.41 -3.86 9.75
C CYS A 108 5.66 -4.31 10.54
N ARG A 109 5.56 -4.52 11.86
CA ARG A 109 6.73 -4.79 12.71
C ARG A 109 7.56 -6.02 12.28
N PRO A 110 6.95 -7.16 11.88
CA PRO A 110 7.70 -8.36 11.49
C PRO A 110 8.48 -8.24 10.18
N MET A 111 8.26 -7.18 9.39
CA MET A 111 8.90 -6.98 8.10
C MET A 111 10.39 -6.68 8.20
N THR A 112 11.11 -7.00 7.14
CA THR A 112 12.48 -6.55 6.92
C THR A 112 12.55 -5.03 6.73
N ALA A 113 13.75 -4.46 6.87
CA ALA A 113 13.94 -3.02 6.63
C ALA A 113 13.53 -2.60 5.20
N SER A 114 13.88 -3.41 4.19
CA SER A 114 13.55 -3.13 2.79
C SER A 114 12.03 -3.11 2.56
N GLU A 115 11.31 -4.09 3.09
CA GLU A 115 9.85 -4.14 2.99
C GLU A 115 9.19 -2.95 3.71
N LYS A 116 9.74 -2.52 4.86
CA LYS A 116 9.25 -1.34 5.57
C LYS A 116 9.48 -0.05 4.76
N ASP A 117 10.62 0.05 4.07
CA ASP A 117 10.94 1.20 3.23
C ASP A 117 10.04 1.25 1.99
N GLU A 118 9.80 0.11 1.35
CA GLU A 118 8.84 -0.01 0.26
C GLU A 118 7.41 0.34 0.72
N ALA A 119 6.99 -0.20 1.87
CA ALA A 119 5.66 0.09 2.41
C ALA A 119 5.46 1.58 2.69
N ARG A 120 6.49 2.27 3.19
CA ARG A 120 6.51 3.72 3.42
C ARG A 120 6.46 4.52 2.12
N ALA A 121 7.19 4.10 1.09
CA ALA A 121 7.15 4.77 -0.21
C ALA A 121 5.74 4.70 -0.82
N LEU A 122 5.15 3.51 -0.85
CA LEU A 122 3.77 3.30 -1.30
C LEU A 122 2.75 4.11 -0.48
N ALA A 123 2.88 4.09 0.84
CA ALA A 123 1.99 4.88 1.71
C ALA A 123 2.13 6.39 1.47
N SER A 124 3.34 6.86 1.19
CA SER A 124 3.58 8.27 0.86
C SER A 124 2.81 8.70 -0.39
N ASP A 125 2.88 7.90 -1.45
CA ASP A 125 2.16 8.17 -2.69
C ASP A 125 0.63 8.12 -2.47
N LEU A 126 0.14 7.13 -1.71
CA LEU A 126 -1.27 7.02 -1.37
C LEU A 126 -1.78 8.19 -0.53
N VAL A 127 -1.05 8.60 0.52
CA VAL A 127 -1.45 9.74 1.36
C VAL A 127 -1.44 11.04 0.57
N GLN A 128 -0.44 11.25 -0.29
CA GLN A 128 -0.43 12.40 -1.18
C GLN A 128 -1.61 12.36 -2.17
N LYS A 129 -1.94 11.20 -2.72
CA LYS A 129 -3.07 11.04 -3.65
C LYS A 129 -4.42 11.27 -2.99
N ILE A 130 -4.66 10.66 -1.83
CA ILE A 130 -5.95 10.64 -1.13
C ILE A 130 -6.17 11.94 -0.34
N TYR A 131 -5.17 12.36 0.43
CA TYR A 131 -5.31 13.46 1.41
C TYR A 131 -4.59 14.76 0.99
N LYS A 132 -3.93 14.79 -0.17
CA LYS A 132 -3.25 15.98 -0.72
C LYS A 132 -2.21 16.59 0.20
N ARG A 133 -1.53 15.74 0.98
CA ARG A 133 -0.48 16.14 1.92
C ARG A 133 0.61 15.07 2.02
N PRO A 134 1.81 15.42 2.52
CA PRO A 134 2.83 14.43 2.81
C PRO A 134 2.41 13.44 3.90
N LEU A 135 2.92 12.21 3.81
CA LEU A 135 2.88 11.23 4.89
C LEU A 135 3.62 11.77 6.11
N VAL A 136 2.97 11.75 7.27
CA VAL A 136 3.65 12.00 8.55
C VAL A 136 4.25 10.68 9.01
N LYS A 137 5.56 10.69 9.24
CA LYS A 137 6.28 9.53 9.76
C LYS A 137 5.78 9.22 11.18
N THR A 138 5.53 7.96 11.45
CA THR A 138 5.09 7.48 12.76
C THR A 138 6.06 6.42 13.27
N ASP A 139 6.29 6.36 14.57
CA ASP A 139 7.16 5.36 15.20
C ASP A 139 6.46 3.98 15.35
N GLN A 140 5.34 3.77 14.65
CA GLN A 140 4.50 2.57 14.77
C GLN A 140 4.99 1.37 13.92
N MET A 141 6.20 1.43 13.36
CA MET A 141 6.81 0.38 12.52
C MET A 141 8.06 -0.23 13.15
#